data_AF-A0A1V5NB90-F1
#
_entry.id   AF-A0A1V5NB90-F1
#
_cell.length_a   1.000
_cell.length_b   1.000
_cell.length_c   1.000
_cell.angle_alpha   90.00
_cell.angle_beta   90.00
_cell.angle_gamma   90.00
#
_symmetry.space_group_name_H-M   'P 1'
#
loop_
_entity.id
_entity.type
_entity.pdbx_description
1 polymer ?
#
loop_
_entity_poly.entity_id
_entity_poly.type
_entity_poly.pdbx_seq_one_letter_code
_entity_poly.pdbx_strand_id
1 'polypeptide(L)'
;MRWFNFGILVLISLVLQVSICRRIGIGQQRLIPDLLLLAAVVLAFRAPDKDALIACWVLGLVKDITSGSPLGGYALCFGLMAMLLVRMREVLYGMRSVTLIVITLVMSMVIEQAAFLLCVLKGSAGWNQYSGITFTIFLSAMLTGGLAPYAFWLLTKLHRQLGLQRDRFYPR
;
A
#
# COMPACT_ATOMS: atom_id res chain seq x y z
N MET A 1 8.84 -15.25 8.24
CA MET A 1 7.36 -15.23 8.13
C MET A 1 6.83 -16.61 7.76
N ARG A 2 5.64 -17.01 8.23
CA ARG A 2 4.91 -18.13 7.62
C ARG A 2 4.35 -17.64 6.28
N TRP A 3 5.12 -17.80 5.20
CA TRP A 3 4.79 -17.36 3.84
C TRP A 3 3.39 -17.76 3.39
N PHE A 4 2.89 -18.88 3.88
CA PHE A 4 1.52 -19.34 3.66
C PHE A 4 0.45 -18.36 4.18
N ASN A 5 0.59 -17.86 5.42
CA ASN A 5 -0.36 -16.90 6.00
C ASN A 5 -0.29 -15.53 5.31
N PHE A 6 0.91 -15.15 4.85
CA PHE A 6 1.09 -13.96 4.03
C PHE A 6 0.34 -14.10 2.71
N GLY A 7 0.49 -15.22 2.00
CA GLY A 7 -0.25 -15.49 0.76
C GLY A 7 -1.76 -15.39 0.93
N ILE A 8 -2.30 -15.92 2.04
CA ILE A 8 -3.73 -15.80 2.36
C ILE A 8 -4.14 -14.34 2.57
N LEU A 9 -3.35 -13.55 3.29
CA LEU A 9 -3.62 -12.12 3.50
C LEU A 9 -3.59 -11.32 2.20
N VAL A 10 -2.60 -11.58 1.34
CA VAL A 10 -2.51 -10.97 0.00
C VAL A 10 -3.73 -11.36 -0.83
N LEU A 11 -4.10 -12.63 -0.83
CA LEU A 11 -5.22 -13.14 -1.62
C LEU A 11 -6.56 -12.56 -1.14
N ILE A 12 -6.77 -12.47 0.17
CA ILE A 12 -7.96 -11.81 0.74
C ILE A 12 -7.97 -10.33 0.38
N SER A 13 -6.84 -9.62 0.55
CA SER A 13 -6.73 -8.18 0.23
C SER A 13 -6.99 -7.93 -1.25
N LEU A 14 -6.47 -8.78 -2.13
CA LEU A 14 -6.69 -8.73 -3.56
C LEU A 14 -8.15 -9.02 -3.94
N VAL A 15 -8.75 -10.08 -3.37
CA VAL A 15 -10.16 -10.40 -3.62
C VAL A 15 -11.06 -9.28 -3.13
N LEU A 16 -10.78 -8.68 -1.96
CA LEU A 16 -11.47 -7.49 -1.50
C LEU A 16 -11.26 -6.32 -2.46
N GLN A 17 -10.03 -6.02 -2.90
CA GLN A 17 -9.78 -4.92 -3.83
C GLN A 17 -10.52 -5.11 -5.15
N VAL A 18 -10.42 -6.29 -5.77
CA VAL A 18 -11.08 -6.60 -7.04
C VAL A 18 -12.60 -6.66 -6.91
N SER A 19 -13.14 -7.13 -5.79
CA SER A 19 -14.59 -7.27 -5.60
C SER A 19 -15.26 -5.98 -5.11
N ILE A 20 -14.64 -5.30 -4.14
CA ILE A 20 -15.17 -4.11 -3.48
C ILE A 20 -14.81 -2.86 -4.29
N CYS A 21 -13.55 -2.65 -4.67
CA CYS A 21 -13.19 -1.42 -5.39
C CYS A 21 -13.74 -1.37 -6.81
N ARG A 22 -13.91 -2.52 -7.47
CA ARG A 22 -14.53 -2.56 -8.80
C ARG A 22 -16.04 -2.32 -8.75
N ARG A 23 -16.72 -2.65 -7.65
CA ARG A 23 -18.16 -2.41 -7.44
C ARG A 23 -18.47 -1.05 -6.81
N ILE A 24 -17.59 -0.54 -5.96
CA ILE A 24 -17.74 0.73 -5.21
C ILE A 24 -17.00 1.86 -5.91
N GLY A 25 -16.99 1.89 -7.24
CA GLY A 25 -16.60 3.09 -7.98
C GLY A 25 -17.62 4.21 -7.69
N ILE A 26 -17.45 4.92 -6.58
CA ILE A 26 -18.36 5.98 -6.14
C ILE A 26 -18.00 7.24 -6.96
N GLY A 27 -18.95 7.65 -7.81
CA GLY A 27 -18.89 8.90 -8.57
C GLY A 27 -18.27 8.81 -9.97
N GLN A 28 -18.49 9.85 -10.78
CA GLN A 28 -17.95 9.97 -12.14
C GLN A 28 -16.42 9.94 -12.22
N GLN A 29 -15.72 10.10 -11.09
CA GLN A 29 -14.25 10.11 -10.97
C GLN A 29 -13.62 8.75 -10.58
N ARG A 30 -14.40 7.67 -10.40
CA ARG A 30 -13.88 6.32 -10.04
C ARG A 30 -12.83 6.35 -8.92
N LEU A 31 -13.17 6.97 -7.78
CA LEU A 31 -12.30 6.98 -6.61
C LEU A 31 -12.18 5.58 -6.03
N ILE A 32 -11.01 4.96 -6.19
CA ILE A 32 -10.72 3.60 -5.76
C ILE A 32 -9.73 3.66 -4.61
N PRO A 33 -10.10 3.21 -3.39
CA PRO A 33 -9.16 3.11 -2.29
C PRO A 33 -8.16 1.98 -2.54
N ASP A 34 -6.88 2.20 -2.23
CA ASP A 34 -5.84 1.21 -2.51
C ASP A 34 -5.58 0.31 -1.30
N LEU A 35 -6.29 -0.82 -1.24
CA LEU A 35 -6.14 -1.80 -0.15
C LEU A 35 -4.79 -2.53 -0.20
N LEU A 36 -4.20 -2.75 -1.37
CA LEU A 36 -2.88 -3.37 -1.55
C LEU A 36 -1.79 -2.50 -0.92
N LEU A 37 -1.81 -1.19 -1.17
CA LEU A 37 -0.87 -0.23 -0.56
C LEU A 37 -1.01 -0.21 0.96
N LEU A 38 -2.24 -0.22 1.44
CA LEU A 38 -2.51 -0.22 2.85
C LEU A 38 -2.01 -1.51 3.51
N ALA A 39 -2.23 -2.67 2.90
CA ALA A 39 -1.67 -3.94 3.36
C ALA A 39 -0.14 -3.90 3.38
N ALA A 40 0.50 -3.32 2.35
CA ALA A 40 1.95 -3.15 2.28
C ALA A 40 2.48 -2.30 3.44
N VAL A 41 1.83 -1.18 3.78
CA VAL A 41 2.24 -0.31 4.91
C VAL A 41 2.19 -1.09 6.22
N VAL A 42 1.08 -1.79 6.48
CA VAL A 42 0.92 -2.56 7.72
C VAL A 42 1.97 -3.65 7.82
N LEU A 43 2.28 -4.31 6.70
CA LEU A 43 3.28 -5.36 6.65
C LEU A 43 4.69 -4.80 6.87
N ALA A 44 5.02 -3.66 6.25
CA ALA A 44 6.29 -2.95 6.45
C ALA A 44 6.56 -2.61 7.93
N PHE A 45 5.50 -2.30 8.70
CA PHE A 45 5.63 -2.00 10.12
C PHE A 45 5.76 -3.24 11.03
N ARG A 46 5.22 -4.39 10.62
CA ARG A 46 5.02 -5.53 11.51
C ARG A 46 5.87 -6.76 11.17
N ALA A 47 6.30 -6.87 9.93
CA ALA A 47 7.11 -7.98 9.44
C ALA A 47 8.60 -7.80 9.78
N PRO A 48 9.38 -8.91 9.83
CA PRO A 48 10.83 -8.86 9.81
C PRO A 48 11.33 -8.15 8.55
N ASP A 49 12.42 -7.40 8.65
CA ASP A 49 12.89 -6.47 7.61
C ASP A 49 12.98 -7.11 6.22
N LYS A 50 13.63 -8.27 6.13
CA LYS A 50 13.81 -9.01 4.87
C LYS A 50 12.47 -9.48 4.28
N ASP A 51 11.58 -9.97 5.13
CA ASP A 51 10.28 -10.48 4.69
C ASP A 51 9.35 -9.33 4.26
N ALA A 52 9.42 -8.19 4.95
CA ALA A 52 8.62 -7.00 4.68
C ALA A 52 8.90 -6.45 3.27
N LEU A 53 10.18 -6.38 2.90
CA LEU A 53 10.63 -5.88 1.60
C LEU A 53 10.11 -6.76 0.46
N ILE A 54 10.32 -8.07 0.55
CA ILE A 54 9.91 -9.00 -0.51
C ILE A 54 8.39 -8.99 -0.66
N ALA A 55 7.68 -8.98 0.46
CA ALA A 55 6.23 -8.96 0.47
C ALA A 55 5.64 -7.67 -0.14
N CYS A 56 6.19 -6.50 0.18
CA CYS A 56 5.76 -5.24 -0.42
C CYS A 56 6.07 -5.20 -1.92
N TRP A 57 7.22 -5.74 -2.34
CA TRP A 57 7.57 -5.85 -3.74
C TRP A 57 6.59 -6.77 -4.52
N VAL A 58 6.24 -7.92 -3.95
CA VAL A 58 5.23 -8.83 -4.52
C VAL A 58 3.86 -8.16 -4.58
N LEU A 59 3.45 -7.42 -3.53
CA LEU A 59 2.20 -6.65 -3.54
C LEU A 59 2.18 -5.59 -4.65
N GLY A 60 3.30 -4.92 -4.90
CA GLY A 60 3.42 -3.97 -6.00
C GLY A 60 3.33 -4.64 -7.39
N LEU A 61 3.93 -5.82 -7.58
CA LEU A 61 3.75 -6.61 -8.81
C LEU A 61 2.29 -7.03 -9.03
N VAL A 62 1.63 -7.46 -7.97
CA VAL A 62 0.21 -7.81 -8.01
C VAL A 62 -0.64 -6.60 -8.39
N LYS A 63 -0.29 -5.41 -7.88
CA LYS A 63 -0.94 -4.15 -8.27
C LYS A 63 -0.67 -3.80 -9.74
N ASP A 64 0.56 -3.98 -10.23
CA ASP A 64 0.91 -3.75 -11.64
C ASP A 64 0.02 -4.61 -12.56
N ILE A 65 -0.13 -5.90 -12.26
CA ILE A 65 -0.96 -6.84 -13.05
C ILE A 65 -2.44 -6.43 -13.03
N THR A 66 -2.94 -6.00 -11.87
CA THR A 66 -4.37 -5.68 -11.69
C THR A 66 -4.75 -4.33 -12.28
N SER A 67 -3.83 -3.35 -12.23
CA SER A 67 -4.08 -1.98 -12.70
C SER A 67 -3.86 -1.79 -14.20
N GLY A 68 -3.23 -2.74 -14.89
CA GLY A 68 -2.86 -2.60 -16.31
C GLY A 68 -1.77 -1.55 -16.54
N SER A 69 -1.13 -1.07 -15.47
CA SER A 69 0.04 -0.18 -15.53
C SER A 69 1.28 -0.94 -16.00
N PRO A 70 2.32 -0.21 -16.45
CA PRO A 70 3.58 -0.82 -16.84
C PRO A 70 4.14 -1.72 -15.72
N LEU A 71 4.29 -3.01 -16.03
CA LEU A 71 4.87 -4.02 -15.14
C LEU A 71 6.18 -3.53 -14.52
N GLY A 72 6.26 -3.58 -13.19
CA GLY A 72 7.43 -3.20 -12.41
C GLY A 72 7.38 -1.79 -11.82
N GLY A 73 6.45 -0.93 -12.27
CA GLY A 73 6.33 0.45 -11.77
C GLY A 73 5.91 0.48 -10.30
N TYR A 74 4.78 -0.12 -9.98
CA TYR A 74 4.31 -0.21 -8.60
C TYR A 74 5.19 -1.16 -7.78
N ALA A 75 5.73 -2.24 -8.35
CA ALA A 75 6.67 -3.13 -7.65
C ALA A 75 7.89 -2.39 -7.07
N LEU A 76 8.55 -1.55 -7.87
CA LEU A 76 9.70 -0.76 -7.43
C LEU A 76 9.28 0.29 -6.40
N CYS A 77 8.17 1.00 -6.63
CA CYS A 77 7.68 2.02 -5.72
C CYS A 77 7.35 1.44 -4.33
N PHE A 78 6.64 0.30 -4.30
CA PHE A 78 6.30 -0.38 -3.05
C PHE A 78 7.53 -0.96 -2.34
N GLY A 79 8.51 -1.48 -3.10
CA GLY A 79 9.77 -1.96 -2.52
C GLY A 79 10.59 -0.85 -1.86
N LEU A 80 10.77 0.29 -2.54
CA LEU A 80 11.45 1.47 -2.00
C LEU A 80 10.71 2.04 -0.78
N MET A 81 9.38 2.07 -0.86
CA MET A 81 8.52 2.50 0.23
C MET A 81 8.72 1.63 1.48
N ALA A 82 8.76 0.31 1.31
CA ALA A 82 9.00 -0.63 2.40
C ALA A 82 10.38 -0.44 3.02
N MET A 83 11.43 -0.18 2.23
CA MET A 83 12.76 0.13 2.76
C MET A 83 12.74 1.38 3.64
N LEU A 84 12.09 2.45 3.16
CA LEU A 84 12.02 3.71 3.89
C LEU A 84 11.22 3.53 5.19
N LEU A 85 10.11 2.80 5.14
CA LEU A 85 9.28 2.50 6.30
C LEU A 85 9.99 1.65 7.36
N VAL A 86 10.70 0.59 6.95
CA VAL A 86 11.45 -0.27 7.87
C VAL A 86 12.52 0.53 8.60
N ARG A 87 13.20 1.48 7.92
CA ARG A 87 14.17 2.37 8.58
C ARG A 87 13.51 3.40 9.49
N MET A 88 12.42 4.02 9.05
CA MET A 88 11.75 5.04 9.86
C MET A 88 10.99 4.44 11.05
N ARG A 89 10.65 3.15 11.04
CA ARG A 89 9.83 2.53 12.10
C ARG A 89 10.36 2.81 13.50
N GLU A 90 11.69 2.83 13.68
CA GLU A 90 12.36 3.04 14.96
C GLU A 90 12.09 4.44 15.52
N VAL A 91 12.04 5.45 14.65
CA VAL A 91 11.70 6.84 14.98
C VAL A 91 10.20 7.00 15.23
N LEU A 92 9.37 6.18 14.55
CA LEU A 92 7.92 6.32 14.50
C LEU A 92 7.18 5.58 15.63
N TYR A 93 7.88 4.77 16.44
CA TYR A 93 7.28 3.94 17.48
C TYR A 93 6.51 4.73 18.57
N GLY A 94 6.75 6.03 18.71
CA GLY A 94 6.12 6.90 19.72
C GLY A 94 4.72 7.42 19.40
N MET A 95 4.27 7.39 18.15
CA MET A 95 3.02 8.06 17.72
C MET A 95 2.14 7.10 16.90
N ARG A 96 1.30 6.32 17.59
CA ARG A 96 0.81 5.03 17.07
C ARG A 96 -0.24 5.07 15.97
N SER A 97 -1.13 6.08 15.98
CA SER A 97 -2.29 6.12 15.06
C SER A 97 -2.20 7.26 14.06
N VAL A 98 -1.88 8.48 14.53
CA VAL A 98 -1.78 9.68 13.67
C VAL A 98 -0.67 9.51 12.65
N THR A 99 0.48 8.99 13.06
CA THR A 99 1.62 8.85 12.16
C THR A 99 1.40 7.78 11.10
N LEU A 100 0.60 6.75 11.41
CA LEU A 100 0.20 5.75 10.42
C LEU A 100 -0.71 6.37 9.34
N ILE A 101 -1.63 7.26 9.74
CA ILE A 101 -2.47 8.03 8.81
C ILE A 101 -1.61 8.94 7.93
N VAL A 102 -0.70 9.71 8.53
CA VAL A 102 0.14 10.65 7.79
C VAL A 102 1.06 9.91 6.82
N ILE A 103 1.68 8.81 7.24
CA ILE A 103 2.55 8.02 6.38
C ILE A 103 1.79 7.37 5.24
N THR A 104 0.65 6.74 5.52
CA THR A 104 -0.15 6.12 4.45
C THR A 104 -0.63 7.16 3.44
N LEU A 105 -1.02 8.35 3.89
CA LEU A 105 -1.40 9.46 3.02
C LEU A 105 -0.21 9.95 2.18
N VAL A 106 0.94 10.23 2.79
CA VAL A 106 2.13 10.70 2.06
C VAL A 106 2.60 9.64 1.05
N MET A 107 2.67 8.38 1.46
CA MET A 107 3.18 7.31 0.60
C MET A 107 2.21 6.95 -0.52
N SER A 108 0.90 6.95 -0.28
CA SER A 108 -0.08 6.78 -1.36
C SER A 108 0.03 7.90 -2.39
N MET A 109 0.16 9.14 -1.95
CA MET A 109 0.34 10.29 -2.84
C MET A 109 1.63 10.18 -3.67
N VAL A 110 2.76 9.85 -3.03
CA VAL A 110 4.05 9.68 -3.72
C VAL A 110 3.99 8.55 -4.75
N ILE A 111 3.41 7.41 -4.40
CA ILE A 111 3.36 6.24 -5.27
C ILE A 111 2.46 6.46 -6.48
N GLU A 112 1.27 7.01 -6.30
CA GLU A 112 0.36 7.31 -7.42
C GLU A 112 0.94 8.40 -8.33
N GLN A 113 1.60 9.42 -7.75
CA GLN A 113 2.27 10.44 -8.54
C GLN A 113 3.45 9.86 -9.34
N ALA A 114 4.25 8.99 -8.73
CA ALA A 114 5.36 8.31 -9.41
C ALA A 114 4.86 7.39 -10.53
N ALA A 115 3.80 6.62 -10.28
CA ALA A 115 3.18 5.75 -11.28
C ALA A 115 2.61 6.55 -12.45
N PHE A 116 1.95 7.68 -12.18
CA PHE A 116 1.46 8.57 -13.23
C PHE A 116 2.60 9.15 -14.08
N LEU A 117 3.69 9.56 -13.45
CA LEU A 117 4.87 10.09 -14.14
C LEU A 117 5.52 9.02 -15.04
N LEU A 118 5.58 7.77 -14.59
CA LEU A 118 6.03 6.63 -15.39
C LEU A 118 5.11 6.36 -16.60
N CYS A 119 3.79 6.51 -16.44
CA CYS A 119 2.84 6.40 -17.55
C CYS A 119 2.98 7.52 -18.58
N VAL A 120 3.25 8.75 -18.14
CA VAL A 120 3.55 9.89 -19.02
C VAL A 120 4.86 9.67 -19.77
N LEU A 121 5.92 9.22 -19.08
CA LEU A 121 7.22 8.90 -19.68
C LEU A 121 7.13 7.80 -20.74
N LYS A 122 6.25 6.80 -20.54
CA LYS A 122 5.98 5.75 -21.53
C LYS A 122 5.08 6.19 -22.69
N GLY A 123 4.65 7.45 -22.73
CA GLY A 123 3.81 7.99 -23.80
C GLY A 123 2.36 7.50 -23.79
N SER A 124 1.94 6.81 -22.72
CA SER A 124 0.57 6.29 -22.58
C SER A 124 -0.41 7.35 -22.08
N ALA A 125 0.07 8.49 -21.57
CA ALA A 125 -0.75 9.55 -20.99
C ALA A 125 -0.32 10.93 -21.50
N GLY A 126 -1.28 11.76 -21.90
CA GLY A 126 -1.04 13.13 -22.36
C GLY A 126 -1.00 14.12 -21.20
N TRP A 127 -0.08 15.10 -21.27
CA TRP A 127 0.10 16.16 -20.26
C TRP A 127 -1.17 16.98 -19.98
N ASN A 128 -2.10 17.06 -20.92
CA ASN A 128 -3.39 17.76 -20.76
C ASN A 128 -4.32 17.15 -19.70
N GLN A 129 -4.07 15.91 -19.26
CA GLN A 129 -4.90 15.24 -18.24
C GLN A 129 -4.30 15.33 -16.82
N TYR A 130 -3.16 16.02 -16.67
CA TYR A 130 -2.42 16.09 -15.41
C TYR A 130 -3.25 16.68 -14.26
N SER A 131 -3.96 17.78 -14.49
CA SER A 131 -4.71 18.48 -13.44
C SER A 131 -5.90 17.67 -12.89
N GLY A 132 -6.70 17.07 -13.78
CA GLY A 132 -7.86 16.27 -13.39
C GLY A 132 -7.50 14.95 -12.70
N ILE A 133 -6.40 14.32 -13.11
CA ILE A 133 -5.94 13.07 -12.51
C ILE A 133 -5.28 13.34 -11.15
N THR A 134 -4.52 14.42 -11.00
CA THR A 134 -3.87 14.78 -9.72
C THR A 134 -4.89 15.04 -8.61
N PHE A 135 -6.00 15.73 -8.91
CA PHE A 135 -7.08 15.96 -7.94
C PHE A 135 -7.75 14.64 -7.52
N THR A 136 -7.94 13.72 -8.47
CA THR A 136 -8.50 12.39 -8.21
C THR A 136 -7.55 11.54 -7.36
N ILE A 137 -6.26 11.57 -7.66
CA ILE A 137 -5.20 10.92 -6.86
C ILE A 137 -5.21 11.46 -5.43
N PHE A 138 -5.29 12.78 -5.26
CA PHE A 138 -5.31 13.41 -3.94
C PHE A 138 -6.51 12.95 -3.10
N LEU A 139 -7.71 12.94 -3.69
CA LEU A 139 -8.91 12.45 -3.01
C LEU A 139 -8.81 10.94 -2.68
N SER A 140 -8.24 10.13 -3.58
CA SER A 140 -8.00 8.71 -3.32
C SER A 140 -7.00 8.48 -2.19
N ALA A 141 -5.96 9.32 -2.09
CA ALA A 141 -4.96 9.29 -1.04
C ALA A 141 -5.56 9.71 0.32
N MET A 142 -6.43 10.74 0.33
CA MET A 142 -7.20 11.11 1.52
C MET A 142 -8.11 9.99 1.99
N LEU A 143 -8.85 9.34 1.08
CA LEU A 143 -9.70 8.19 1.40
C LEU A 143 -8.87 7.02 1.94
N THR A 144 -7.74 6.71 1.31
CA THR A 144 -6.85 5.61 1.71
C THR A 144 -6.19 5.90 3.06
N GLY A 145 -5.75 7.13 3.31
CA GLY A 145 -5.21 7.58 4.60
C GLY A 145 -6.26 7.59 5.71
N GLY A 146 -7.50 8.01 5.42
CA GLY A 146 -8.61 7.96 6.35
C GLY A 146 -9.04 6.52 6.72
N LEU A 147 -8.89 5.58 5.78
CA LEU A 147 -9.14 4.15 6.00
C LEU A 147 -7.97 3.42 6.67
N ALA A 148 -6.76 4.00 6.67
CA ALA A 148 -5.56 3.43 7.28
C ALA A 148 -5.74 2.93 8.73
N PRO A 149 -6.31 3.69 9.68
CA PRO A 149 -6.44 3.24 11.06
C PRO A 149 -7.48 2.11 11.20
N TYR A 150 -8.56 2.16 10.41
CA TYR A 150 -9.59 1.11 10.39
C TYR A 150 -9.07 -0.19 9.82
N ALA A 151 -8.34 -0.12 8.72
CA ALA A 151 -7.77 -1.29 8.11
C ALA A 151 -6.56 -1.82 8.90
N PHE A 152 -5.81 -0.97 9.59
CA PHE A 152 -4.85 -1.41 10.61
C PHE A 152 -5.53 -2.18 11.75
N TRP A 153 -6.68 -1.71 12.24
CA TRP A 153 -7.48 -2.46 13.22
C TRP A 153 -7.96 -3.82 12.67
N LEU A 154 -8.46 -3.85 11.43
CA LEU A 154 -8.94 -5.08 10.80
C LEU A 154 -7.81 -6.09 10.59
N LEU A 155 -6.68 -5.64 10.03
CA LEU A 155 -5.48 -6.44 9.81
C LEU A 155 -4.88 -6.89 11.14
N THR A 156 -4.89 -6.06 12.19
CA THR A 156 -4.38 -6.49 13.51
C THR A 156 -5.28 -7.53 14.15
N LYS A 157 -6.60 -7.48 13.94
CA LYS A 157 -7.56 -8.50 14.39
C LYS A 157 -7.34 -9.84 13.66
N LEU A 158 -7.20 -9.81 12.33
CA LEU A 158 -6.88 -10.98 11.51
C LEU A 158 -5.49 -11.54 11.84
N HIS A 159 -4.49 -10.68 12.01
CA HIS A 159 -3.13 -11.05 12.36
C HIS A 159 -3.00 -11.59 13.79
N ARG A 160 -3.89 -11.20 14.72
CA ARG A 160 -3.99 -11.80 16.05
C ARG A 160 -4.48 -13.25 15.98
N GLN A 161 -5.34 -13.58 15.02
CA GLN A 161 -5.79 -14.95 14.78
C GLN A 161 -4.76 -15.79 14.01
N LEU A 162 -3.89 -15.16 13.20
CA LEU A 162 -2.91 -15.84 12.34
C LEU A 162 -1.56 -16.17 13.00
N GLY A 163 -1.40 -15.92 14.31
CA GLY A 163 -0.32 -16.49 15.13
C GLY A 163 1.11 -16.17 14.68
N LEU A 164 1.35 -15.02 14.05
CA LEU A 164 2.69 -14.59 13.68
C LEU A 164 3.45 -14.12 14.93
N GLN A 165 4.48 -14.89 15.31
CA GLN A 165 5.41 -14.53 16.38
C GLN A 165 6.04 -13.17 16.09
N ARG A 166 5.98 -12.31 17.10
CA ARG A 166 6.57 -10.98 17.12
C ARG A 166 8.02 -11.17 17.54
N ASP A 167 8.88 -11.60 16.62
CA ASP A 167 10.31 -11.69 16.91
C ASP A 167 10.84 -10.26 17.07
N ARG A 168 10.94 -9.85 18.34
CA ARG A 168 11.66 -8.65 18.75
C ARG A 168 13.14 -8.91 18.43
N PHE A 169 13.59 -8.40 17.29
CA PHE A 169 15.03 -8.18 17.09
C PHE A 169 15.43 -7.00 17.99
N TYR A 170 15.90 -7.30 19.19
CA TYR A 170 16.77 -6.40 19.96
C TYR A 170 18.20 -6.63 19.42
N PRO A 171 18.90 -5.62 18.90
CA PRO A 171 20.35 -5.68 18.89
C PRO A 171 20.83 -5.56 20.34
N ARG A 172 21.61 -6.54 20.79
CA ARG A 172 22.52 -6.39 21.94
C ARG A 172 23.75 -5.62 21.49
#